data_AF-A0A1N6DHJ3-F1
#
_entry.id   AF-A0A1N6DHJ3-F1
#
_cell.length_a   1.000
_cell.length_b   1.000
_cell.length_c   1.000
_cell.angle_alpha   90.00
_cell.angle_beta   90.00
_cell.angle_gamma   90.00
#
_symmetry.space_group_name_H-M   'P 1'
#
loop_
_entity.id
_entity.type
_entity.pdbx_description
1 polymer ?
#
loop_
_entity_poly.entity_id
_entity_poly.type
_entity_poly.pdbx_seq_one_letter_code
_entity_poly.pdbx_strand_id
1 'polypeptide(L)'
;MELTPSFLLLLQQFTPVFTNPSFHTFTLIASGWILSNRHRYITELIFSSGQVGIGHWSRFHRFFSHAAWDLDHFSMSLAKLVVSILAPGATFYWAVDDTLCRKRGLTLYGAGMHYDPLISSRAKALVSWGHDWVVLCLIVVHPFWAPTKVFALPIAMRLYVNRQGLTKGKKNQKKKKAKPDPNHRTRPELAMELIHLAADWFPDDEIVITGDSAYGGQSILGQLPPTVHLISHVHPKGALYEPAPPKEEKSKGAPRKKGQRLPGMKEWAEDANQPWTPHDFDQFGLHASLAVKTIQALYYKAGKDRLLTIVLVRDLQGKRPDQMFYCTKLDWTVPQILSAYSYRWAIECTFENTKQLLGLEDPANRLPKAIERTAPMALFLYSLVVVWFHQTGHRFLRFPVRPWYPKKQEASFADLLTTLRRVSYEEKTEGALSNRYDLKAWIAQLTEFLSRAG
;
A
#
# COMPACT_ATOMS: atom_id res chain seq x y z
N MET A 1 1.30 -17.75 23.70
CA MET A 1 -0.04 -17.62 23.13
C MET A 1 0.05 -17.55 21.60
N GLU A 2 -0.33 -18.65 20.96
CA GLU A 2 -0.57 -18.78 19.52
C GLU A 2 -1.93 -18.20 19.08
N LEU A 3 -2.10 -17.99 17.77
CA LEU A 3 -3.36 -17.61 17.13
C LEU A 3 -4.23 -18.85 16.82
N THR A 4 -5.46 -18.62 16.36
CA THR A 4 -6.34 -19.69 15.87
C THR A 4 -5.65 -20.60 14.84
N PRO A 5 -5.88 -21.93 14.87
CA PRO A 5 -5.29 -22.86 13.91
C PRO A 5 -5.51 -22.46 12.45
N SER A 6 -6.65 -21.86 12.13
CA SER A 6 -6.96 -21.38 10.77
C SER A 6 -5.98 -20.30 10.28
N PHE A 7 -5.50 -19.41 11.17
CA PHE A 7 -4.48 -18.42 10.84
C PHE A 7 -3.08 -19.05 10.78
N LEU A 8 -2.79 -20.02 11.66
CA LEU A 8 -1.51 -20.74 11.63
C LEU A 8 -1.35 -21.54 10.33
N LEU A 9 -2.41 -22.18 9.83
CA LEU A 9 -2.44 -22.84 8.51
C LEU A 9 -2.15 -21.86 7.37
N LEU A 10 -2.64 -20.62 7.47
CA LEU A 10 -2.29 -19.57 6.51
C LEU A 10 -0.80 -19.22 6.58
N LEU A 11 -0.23 -19.12 7.79
CA LEU A 11 1.22 -18.87 7.95
C LEU A 11 2.07 -20.02 7.39
N GLN A 12 1.61 -21.27 7.41
CA GLN A 12 2.34 -22.42 6.84
C GLN A 12 2.65 -22.26 5.36
N GLN A 13 1.87 -21.48 4.61
CA GLN A 13 2.15 -21.15 3.21
C GLN A 13 3.49 -20.43 3.01
N PHE A 14 4.06 -19.85 4.07
CA PHE A 14 5.35 -19.16 4.05
C PHE A 14 6.53 -20.05 4.45
N THR A 15 6.32 -21.34 4.73
CA THR A 15 7.42 -22.27 5.05
C THR A 15 8.57 -22.21 4.03
N PRO A 16 8.34 -22.14 2.70
CA PRO A 16 9.43 -22.06 1.71
C PRO A 16 10.31 -20.81 1.80
N VAL A 17 9.84 -19.74 2.47
CA VAL A 17 10.59 -18.48 2.62
C VAL A 17 11.62 -18.56 3.74
N PHE A 18 11.47 -19.51 4.66
CA PHE A 18 12.21 -19.58 5.91
C PHE A 18 12.91 -20.93 6.08
N THR A 19 14.01 -20.94 6.83
CA THR A 19 14.49 -22.17 7.47
C THR A 19 13.50 -22.60 8.58
N ASN A 20 13.49 -23.88 8.96
CA ASN A 20 12.62 -24.38 10.04
C ASN A 20 12.70 -23.54 11.34
N PRO A 21 13.89 -23.18 11.87
CA PRO A 21 13.97 -22.34 13.07
C PRO A 21 13.45 -20.91 12.87
N SER A 22 13.69 -20.31 11.71
CA SER A 22 13.17 -18.97 11.41
C SER A 22 11.66 -18.97 11.19
N PHE A 23 11.10 -20.04 10.61
CA PHE A 23 9.66 -20.19 10.43
C PHE A 23 8.95 -20.26 11.79
N HIS A 24 9.47 -21.07 12.71
CA HIS A 24 8.94 -21.11 14.08
C HIS A 24 9.03 -19.74 14.77
N THR A 25 10.13 -19.00 14.56
CA THR A 25 10.23 -17.64 15.13
C THR A 25 9.24 -16.67 14.47
N PHE A 26 9.00 -16.80 13.17
CA PHE A 26 8.02 -16.01 12.42
C PHE A 26 6.60 -16.22 12.95
N THR A 27 6.17 -17.46 13.20
CA THR A 27 4.82 -17.72 13.75
C THR A 27 4.64 -17.13 15.15
N LEU A 28 5.67 -17.18 15.99
CA LEU A 28 5.68 -16.54 17.31
C LEU A 28 5.62 -15.02 17.21
N ILE A 29 6.40 -14.42 16.29
CA ILE A 29 6.36 -12.98 16.01
C ILE A 29 4.98 -12.55 15.53
N ALA A 30 4.41 -13.24 14.54
CA ALA A 30 3.08 -12.94 14.01
C ALA A 30 2.01 -13.03 15.10
N SER A 31 2.06 -14.10 15.93
CA SER A 31 1.15 -14.27 17.06
C SER A 31 1.28 -13.15 18.08
N GLY A 32 2.51 -12.84 18.52
CA GLY A 32 2.76 -11.76 19.46
C GLY A 32 2.36 -10.39 18.91
N TRP A 33 2.51 -10.18 17.61
CA TRP A 33 2.18 -8.92 16.95
C TRP A 33 0.68 -8.70 16.82
N ILE A 34 -0.06 -9.74 16.44
CA ILE A 34 -1.52 -9.68 16.35
C ILE A 34 -2.13 -9.56 17.74
N LEU A 35 -1.64 -10.30 18.74
CA LEU A 35 -2.19 -10.32 20.10
C LEU A 35 -1.73 -9.16 20.99
N SER A 36 -0.73 -8.38 20.57
CA SER A 36 -0.28 -7.24 21.36
C SER A 36 -1.32 -6.12 21.37
N ASN A 37 -1.54 -5.54 22.56
CA ASN A 37 -2.43 -4.41 22.79
C ASN A 37 -1.66 -3.12 23.15
N ARG A 38 -0.32 -3.14 23.04
CA ARG A 38 0.57 -2.01 23.33
C ARG A 38 1.44 -1.69 22.10
N HIS A 39 2.62 -1.12 22.30
CA HIS A 39 3.59 -0.91 21.24
C HIS A 39 4.10 -2.24 20.65
N ARG A 40 4.43 -2.25 19.36
CA ARG A 40 5.01 -3.40 18.65
C ARG A 40 6.54 -3.44 18.73
N TYR A 41 7.06 -3.25 19.94
CA TYR A 41 8.47 -3.53 20.23
C TYR A 41 8.70 -5.04 20.34
N ILE A 42 9.88 -5.52 19.92
CA ILE A 42 10.20 -6.95 19.95
C ILE A 42 9.97 -7.60 21.33
N THR A 43 10.30 -6.90 22.42
CA THR A 43 10.07 -7.39 23.78
C THR A 43 8.58 -7.54 24.12
N GLU A 44 7.73 -6.64 23.64
CA GLU A 44 6.28 -6.77 23.77
C GLU A 44 5.76 -7.95 22.94
N LEU A 45 6.33 -8.22 21.77
CA LEU A 45 5.97 -9.40 20.98
C LEU A 45 6.32 -10.70 21.71
N ILE A 46 7.47 -10.75 22.40
CA ILE A 46 7.86 -11.90 23.24
C ILE A 46 6.85 -12.10 24.37
N PHE A 47 6.43 -11.01 25.01
CA PHE A 47 5.42 -11.04 26.07
C PHE A 47 4.06 -11.53 25.54
N SER A 48 3.51 -10.88 24.51
CA SER A 48 2.20 -11.19 23.95
C SER A 48 2.13 -12.58 23.30
N SER A 49 3.24 -13.06 22.73
CA SER A 49 3.35 -14.44 22.23
C SER A 49 3.57 -15.46 23.35
N GLY A 50 3.63 -15.05 24.62
CA GLY A 50 3.83 -15.93 25.78
C GLY A 50 5.15 -16.69 25.76
N GLN A 51 6.22 -16.05 25.27
CA GLN A 51 7.54 -16.65 25.09
C GLN A 51 8.58 -16.12 26.10
N VAL A 52 8.11 -15.47 27.18
CA VAL A 52 8.98 -15.02 28.28
C VAL A 52 9.61 -16.24 28.96
N GLY A 53 10.94 -16.25 29.05
CA GLY A 53 11.70 -17.37 29.64
C GLY A 53 11.84 -18.61 28.74
N ILE A 54 11.25 -18.62 27.54
CA ILE A 54 11.33 -19.75 26.60
C ILE A 54 12.39 -19.45 25.53
N GLY A 55 13.58 -20.02 25.74
CA GLY A 55 14.75 -19.75 24.91
C GLY A 55 15.30 -18.33 25.08
N HIS A 56 16.36 -18.01 24.34
CA HIS A 56 17.01 -16.71 24.47
C HIS A 56 16.30 -15.62 23.65
N TRP A 57 15.87 -14.52 24.30
CA TRP A 57 15.11 -13.42 23.70
C TRP A 57 15.74 -12.81 22.44
N SER A 58 17.08 -12.84 22.35
CA SER A 58 17.81 -12.32 21.18
C SER A 58 17.44 -13.02 19.87
N ARG A 59 16.86 -14.24 19.91
CA ARG A 59 16.38 -14.94 18.70
C ARG A 59 15.36 -14.10 17.91
N PHE A 60 14.48 -13.37 18.60
CA PHE A 60 13.48 -12.51 17.98
C PHE A 60 14.12 -11.29 17.32
N HIS A 61 15.15 -10.70 17.92
CA HIS A 61 15.92 -9.62 17.29
C HIS A 61 16.77 -10.12 16.11
N ARG A 62 17.35 -11.33 16.25
CA ARG A 62 18.14 -12.00 15.21
C ARG A 62 17.29 -12.44 14.03
N PHE A 63 16.00 -12.72 14.21
CA PHE A 63 15.08 -12.96 13.11
C PHE A 63 15.10 -11.81 12.08
N PHE A 64 15.03 -10.57 12.54
CA PHE A 64 15.05 -9.40 11.65
C PHE A 64 16.46 -9.00 11.19
N SER A 65 17.50 -9.27 11.98
CA SER A 65 18.86 -8.78 11.67
C SER A 65 19.78 -9.80 10.98
N HIS A 66 19.64 -11.10 11.28
CA HIS A 66 20.61 -12.13 10.91
C HIS A 66 19.99 -13.33 10.18
N ALA A 67 18.72 -13.67 10.44
CA ALA A 67 18.13 -14.88 9.87
C ALA A 67 18.11 -14.88 8.34
N ALA A 68 18.31 -16.07 7.78
CA ALA A 68 18.36 -16.34 6.35
C ALA A 68 16.94 -16.45 5.77
N TRP A 69 16.37 -15.30 5.44
CA TRP A 69 15.16 -15.14 4.64
C TRP A 69 15.27 -13.83 3.86
N ASP A 70 14.50 -13.67 2.81
CA ASP A 70 14.54 -12.51 1.92
C ASP A 70 13.18 -11.80 1.87
N LEU A 71 13.22 -10.46 1.80
CA LEU A 71 12.01 -9.65 1.83
C LEU A 71 11.21 -9.77 0.53
N ASP A 72 11.89 -9.80 -0.61
CA ASP A 72 11.23 -9.88 -1.92
C ASP A 72 10.66 -11.29 -2.16
N HIS A 73 11.35 -12.34 -1.70
CA HIS A 73 10.79 -13.69 -1.69
C HIS A 73 9.54 -13.81 -0.79
N PHE A 74 9.55 -13.15 0.38
CA PHE A 74 8.35 -13.07 1.23
C PHE A 74 7.21 -12.33 0.50
N SER A 75 7.51 -11.17 -0.09
CA SER A 75 6.55 -10.38 -0.87
C SER A 75 5.97 -11.16 -2.05
N MET A 76 6.79 -11.88 -2.82
CA MET A 76 6.31 -12.75 -3.90
C MET A 76 5.36 -13.82 -3.38
N SER A 77 5.72 -14.49 -2.27
CA SER A 77 4.88 -15.55 -1.68
C SER A 77 3.54 -15.00 -1.22
N LEU A 78 3.54 -13.81 -0.61
CA LEU A 78 2.31 -13.12 -0.22
C LEU A 78 1.49 -12.69 -1.45
N ALA A 79 2.13 -12.15 -2.49
CA ALA A 79 1.46 -11.73 -3.72
C ALA A 79 0.71 -12.91 -4.36
N LYS A 80 1.40 -14.05 -4.55
CA LYS A 80 0.82 -15.27 -5.13
C LYS A 80 -0.32 -15.81 -4.27
N LEU A 81 -0.16 -15.82 -2.95
CA LEU A 81 -1.20 -16.21 -2.01
C LEU A 81 -2.45 -15.31 -2.16
N VAL A 82 -2.26 -13.99 -2.13
CA VAL A 82 -3.35 -13.01 -2.27
C VAL A 82 -4.07 -13.18 -3.60
N VAL A 83 -3.35 -13.25 -4.72
CA VAL A 83 -3.95 -13.44 -6.05
C VAL A 83 -4.74 -14.73 -6.12
N SER A 84 -4.17 -15.85 -5.64
CA SER A 84 -4.81 -17.16 -5.69
C SER A 84 -6.13 -17.24 -4.91
N ILE A 85 -6.27 -16.44 -3.85
CA ILE A 85 -7.43 -16.47 -2.96
C ILE A 85 -8.43 -15.37 -3.28
N LEU A 86 -7.95 -14.14 -3.51
CA LEU A 86 -8.77 -12.92 -3.54
C LEU A 86 -9.01 -12.35 -4.93
N ALA A 87 -8.20 -12.75 -5.92
CA ALA A 87 -8.30 -12.21 -7.28
C ALA A 87 -8.19 -13.30 -8.37
N PRO A 88 -8.84 -14.48 -8.25
CA PRO A 88 -8.72 -15.51 -9.27
C PRO A 88 -9.34 -15.04 -10.60
N GLY A 89 -8.52 -14.91 -11.65
CA GLY A 89 -8.96 -14.56 -13.02
C GLY A 89 -9.41 -13.11 -13.23
N ALA A 90 -9.18 -12.22 -12.26
CA ALA A 90 -9.53 -10.80 -12.37
C ALA A 90 -8.35 -9.95 -12.87
N THR A 91 -8.62 -8.80 -13.50
CA THR A 91 -7.58 -7.79 -13.75
C THR A 91 -6.95 -7.36 -12.44
N PHE A 92 -5.62 -7.35 -12.37
CA PHE A 92 -4.94 -6.97 -11.14
C PHE A 92 -4.83 -5.46 -11.03
N TYR A 93 -5.65 -4.89 -10.14
CA TYR A 93 -5.51 -3.50 -9.72
C TYR A 93 -4.42 -3.40 -8.65
N TRP A 94 -3.51 -2.47 -8.84
CA TRP A 94 -2.46 -2.14 -7.87
C TRP A 94 -2.44 -0.64 -7.62
N ALA A 95 -1.94 -0.27 -6.44
CA ALA A 95 -1.69 1.11 -6.08
C ALA A 95 -0.29 1.26 -5.50
N VAL A 96 0.40 2.32 -5.89
CA VAL A 96 1.66 2.73 -5.29
C VAL A 96 1.51 4.08 -4.62
N ASP A 97 2.02 4.18 -3.40
CA ASP A 97 2.07 5.42 -2.64
C ASP A 97 3.18 5.34 -1.59
N ASP A 98 3.47 6.44 -0.90
CA ASP A 98 4.40 6.47 0.23
C ASP A 98 3.76 6.88 1.55
N THR A 99 4.36 6.41 2.65
CA THR A 99 3.90 6.77 3.98
C THR A 99 5.04 7.12 4.92
N LEU A 100 4.92 8.29 5.55
CA LEU A 100 5.83 8.75 6.60
C LEU A 100 5.48 8.09 7.93
N CYS A 101 6.44 7.34 8.47
CA CYS A 101 6.42 6.78 9.81
C CYS A 101 7.26 7.64 10.74
N ARG A 102 6.62 8.42 11.61
CA ARG A 102 7.32 9.33 12.52
C ARG A 102 8.15 8.55 13.51
N LYS A 103 9.38 9.03 13.78
CA LYS A 103 10.31 8.36 14.70
C LYS A 103 10.85 9.33 15.74
N ARG A 104 11.33 8.77 16.85
CA ARG A 104 12.11 9.48 17.87
C ARG A 104 13.55 8.97 17.84
N GLY A 105 14.50 9.89 17.89
CA GLY A 105 15.94 9.58 17.92
C GLY A 105 16.64 9.78 16.58
N LEU A 106 17.79 10.46 16.62
CA LEU A 106 18.53 10.92 15.44
C LEU A 106 19.51 9.87 14.87
N THR A 107 19.60 8.69 15.52
CA THR A 107 20.56 7.62 15.18
C THR A 107 19.93 6.43 14.46
N LEU A 108 18.65 6.53 14.09
CA LEU A 108 17.97 5.50 13.32
C LEU A 108 18.45 5.56 11.87
N TYR A 109 18.99 4.45 11.36
CA TYR A 109 19.37 4.33 9.96
C TYR A 109 18.16 4.58 9.05
N GLY A 110 18.39 5.26 7.92
CA GLY A 110 17.36 5.56 6.92
C GLY A 110 16.34 6.63 7.35
N ALA A 111 16.35 7.09 8.61
CA ALA A 111 15.47 8.16 9.04
C ALA A 111 15.99 9.54 8.58
N GLY A 112 15.06 10.41 8.20
CA GLY A 112 15.35 11.73 7.67
C GLY A 112 14.26 12.74 8.00
N MET A 113 14.47 14.02 7.64
CA MET A 113 13.38 14.99 7.57
C MET A 113 12.60 14.79 6.27
N HIS A 114 11.30 14.56 6.37
CA HIS A 114 10.38 14.39 5.24
C HIS A 114 9.26 15.41 5.34
N TYR A 115 8.75 15.86 4.19
CA TYR A 115 7.51 16.65 4.16
C TYR A 115 6.39 15.85 4.81
N ASP A 116 5.63 16.49 5.70
CA ASP A 116 4.56 15.85 6.45
C ASP A 116 3.23 16.53 6.11
N PRO A 117 2.44 15.96 5.17
CA PRO A 117 1.21 16.58 4.72
C PRO A 117 0.15 16.67 5.83
N LEU A 118 0.20 15.78 6.84
CA LEU A 118 -0.82 15.71 7.90
C LEU A 118 -0.74 16.87 8.89
N ILE A 119 0.41 17.52 9.00
CA ILE A 119 0.60 18.72 9.84
C ILE A 119 0.84 19.98 8.99
N SER A 120 0.92 19.84 7.67
CA SER A 120 1.14 20.97 6.76
C SER A 120 -0.17 21.63 6.36
N SER A 121 -0.07 22.87 5.88
CA SER A 121 -1.18 23.58 5.25
C SER A 121 -0.73 24.16 3.90
N ARG A 122 -1.68 24.67 3.11
CA ARG A 122 -1.35 25.37 1.84
C ARG A 122 -0.36 26.53 2.05
N ALA A 123 -0.43 27.20 3.20
CA ALA A 123 0.44 28.34 3.51
C ALA A 123 1.79 27.92 4.11
N LYS A 124 1.87 26.75 4.76
CA LYS A 124 3.06 26.32 5.49
C LYS A 124 3.35 24.84 5.30
N ALA A 125 4.43 24.56 4.60
CA ALA A 125 5.01 23.23 4.54
C ALA A 125 5.77 22.93 5.83
N LEU A 126 5.40 21.85 6.50
CA LEU A 126 6.07 21.33 7.68
C LEU A 126 6.70 19.97 7.37
N VAL A 127 7.72 19.64 8.15
CA VAL A 127 8.52 18.44 8.00
C VAL A 127 8.58 17.67 9.31
N SER A 128 8.57 16.35 9.23
CA SER A 128 8.70 15.46 10.38
C SER A 128 9.90 14.53 10.21
N TRP A 129 10.50 14.18 11.35
CA TRP A 129 11.58 13.20 11.40
C TRP A 129 10.99 11.79 11.40
N GLY A 130 11.41 10.94 10.47
CA GLY A 130 10.84 9.61 10.34
C GLY A 130 11.46 8.75 9.25
N HIS A 131 10.92 7.55 9.11
CA HIS A 131 11.14 6.67 7.96
C HIS A 131 10.05 6.92 6.93
N ASP A 132 10.39 6.80 5.66
CA ASP A 132 9.46 6.99 4.57
C ASP A 132 9.44 5.72 3.73
N TRP A 133 8.27 5.09 3.63
CA TRP A 133 8.11 3.79 2.98
C TRP A 133 7.31 3.95 1.71
N VAL A 134 7.93 3.63 0.57
CA VAL A 134 7.21 3.44 -0.70
C VAL A 134 6.60 2.04 -0.65
N VAL A 135 5.29 1.94 -0.85
CA VAL A 135 4.53 0.69 -0.69
C VAL A 135 3.72 0.43 -1.95
N LEU A 136 3.82 -0.80 -2.44
CA LEU A 136 3.00 -1.33 -3.51
C LEU A 136 1.93 -2.26 -2.91
N CYS A 137 0.67 -1.93 -3.18
CA CYS A 137 -0.48 -2.67 -2.70
C CYS A 137 -1.26 -3.31 -3.83
N LEU A 138 -1.73 -4.54 -3.62
CA LEU A 138 -2.73 -5.18 -4.45
C LEU A 138 -4.12 -4.73 -3.99
N ILE A 139 -4.96 -4.28 -4.91
CA ILE A 139 -6.27 -3.73 -4.63
C ILE A 139 -7.34 -4.82 -4.77
N VAL A 140 -8.08 -5.07 -3.70
CA VAL A 140 -9.23 -5.99 -3.65
C VAL A 140 -10.49 -5.16 -3.63
N VAL A 141 -11.24 -5.23 -4.72
CA VAL A 141 -12.44 -4.44 -4.96
C VAL A 141 -13.67 -5.27 -4.59
N HIS A 142 -14.57 -4.70 -3.77
CA HIS A 142 -15.88 -5.27 -3.44
C HIS A 142 -15.84 -6.73 -2.97
N PRO A 143 -15.02 -7.07 -1.94
CA PRO A 143 -15.06 -8.43 -1.40
C PRO A 143 -16.47 -8.77 -0.92
N PHE A 144 -16.90 -10.03 -1.05
CA PHE A 144 -18.30 -10.43 -0.80
C PHE A 144 -18.83 -10.06 0.61
N TRP A 145 -17.94 -9.92 1.59
CA TRP A 145 -18.26 -9.54 2.97
C TRP A 145 -18.21 -8.02 3.25
N ALA A 146 -17.83 -7.21 2.26
CA ALA A 146 -17.86 -5.76 2.28
C ALA A 146 -18.03 -5.18 0.86
N PRO A 147 -19.21 -5.35 0.23
CA PRO A 147 -19.43 -5.02 -1.17
C PRO A 147 -19.28 -3.53 -1.48
N THR A 148 -19.41 -2.62 -0.52
CA THR A 148 -19.19 -1.17 -0.77
C THR A 148 -17.74 -0.72 -0.56
N LYS A 149 -16.85 -1.64 -0.16
CA LYS A 149 -15.47 -1.30 0.21
C LYS A 149 -14.44 -1.79 -0.79
N VAL A 150 -13.26 -1.19 -0.68
CA VAL A 150 -12.04 -1.59 -1.37
C VAL A 150 -10.94 -1.67 -0.33
N PHE A 151 -10.11 -2.70 -0.43
CA PHE A 151 -8.96 -2.91 0.45
C PHE A 151 -7.68 -2.86 -0.37
N ALA A 152 -6.67 -2.15 0.12
CA ALA A 152 -5.33 -2.17 -0.45
C ALA A 152 -4.46 -3.06 0.42
N LEU A 153 -4.03 -4.21 -0.08
CA LEU A 153 -3.21 -5.16 0.66
C LEU A 153 -1.74 -4.86 0.36
N PRO A 154 -0.94 -4.38 1.33
CA PRO A 154 0.48 -4.17 1.12
C PRO A 154 1.18 -5.49 0.76
N ILE A 155 1.87 -5.50 -0.37
CA ILE A 155 2.59 -6.68 -0.88
C ILE A 155 4.09 -6.47 -0.81
N ALA A 156 4.57 -5.30 -1.21
CA ALA A 156 5.99 -5.02 -1.30
C ALA A 156 6.28 -3.57 -0.93
N MET A 157 7.48 -3.32 -0.42
CA MET A 157 7.84 -2.01 0.10
C MET A 157 9.36 -1.77 0.04
N ARG A 158 9.72 -0.49 -0.02
CA ARG A 158 11.10 -0.01 0.04
C ARG A 158 11.21 1.17 1.00
N LEU A 159 12.29 1.20 1.77
CA LEU A 159 12.64 2.34 2.60
C LEU A 159 13.27 3.43 1.73
N TYR A 160 12.61 4.59 1.64
CA TYR A 160 13.21 5.77 1.03
C TYR A 160 14.18 6.43 2.02
N VAL A 161 15.45 6.50 1.62
CA VAL A 161 16.51 7.18 2.38
C VAL A 161 16.86 8.49 1.70
N ASN A 162 16.44 9.60 2.31
CA ASN A 162 16.77 10.92 1.78
C ASN A 162 18.29 11.20 1.86
N ARG A 163 18.77 12.19 1.11
CA ARG A 163 20.20 12.56 1.07
C ARG A 163 20.79 12.92 2.44
N GLN A 164 19.98 13.41 3.38
CA GLN A 164 20.42 13.69 4.74
C GLN A 164 20.70 12.39 5.51
N GLY A 165 19.80 11.41 5.40
CA GLY A 165 19.92 10.10 6.04
C GLY A 165 21.20 9.36 5.65
N LEU A 166 21.68 9.52 4.41
CA LEU A 166 22.94 8.94 3.91
C LEU A 166 24.21 9.46 4.61
N THR A 167 24.13 10.64 5.24
CA THR A 167 25.28 11.32 5.83
C THR A 167 25.33 11.25 7.36
N LYS A 168 24.21 10.91 8.02
CA LYS A 168 24.12 10.82 9.48
C LYS A 168 24.71 9.51 10.00
N GLY A 169 25.53 9.59 11.07
CA GLY A 169 26.26 8.47 11.67
C GLY A 169 27.75 8.43 11.35
N LYS A 170 28.21 9.12 10.29
CA LYS A 170 29.65 9.26 9.97
C LYS A 170 30.23 10.45 10.75
N LYS A 171 30.64 10.21 12.00
CA LYS A 171 31.10 11.25 12.95
C LYS A 171 32.35 12.06 12.55
N ASN A 172 33.04 11.79 11.44
CA ASN A 172 34.38 12.36 11.18
C ASN A 172 34.69 12.86 9.76
N GLN A 173 33.71 13.11 8.88
CA GLN A 173 34.02 13.68 7.57
C GLN A 173 33.55 15.13 7.44
N LYS A 174 34.53 16.04 7.33
CA LYS A 174 34.36 17.47 7.02
C LYS A 174 33.33 17.65 5.90
N LYS A 175 32.45 18.65 6.04
CA LYS A 175 31.48 19.13 5.04
C LYS A 175 32.18 19.61 3.75
N LYS A 176 32.74 18.71 2.94
CA LYS A 176 32.87 18.96 1.49
C LYS A 176 31.51 18.63 0.86
N LYS A 177 31.11 19.33 -0.20
CA LYS A 177 29.92 19.00 -1.01
C LYS A 177 29.99 17.51 -1.33
N ALA A 178 29.23 16.68 -0.61
CA ALA A 178 29.25 15.24 -0.80
C ALA A 178 28.82 14.98 -2.24
N LYS A 179 29.63 14.24 -3.00
CA LYS A 179 29.21 13.74 -4.31
C LYS A 179 27.87 13.02 -4.12
N PRO A 180 26.90 13.18 -5.05
CA PRO A 180 25.66 12.42 -4.99
C PRO A 180 26.00 10.94 -4.80
N ASP A 181 25.39 10.30 -3.80
CA ASP A 181 25.55 8.87 -3.62
C ASP A 181 25.01 8.19 -4.89
N PRO A 182 25.83 7.44 -5.65
CA PRO A 182 25.38 6.79 -6.87
C PRO A 182 24.26 5.76 -6.60
N ASN A 183 24.08 5.33 -5.34
CA ASN A 183 23.06 4.37 -4.95
C ASN A 183 21.77 5.02 -4.41
N HIS A 184 21.71 6.36 -4.29
CA HIS A 184 20.50 7.04 -3.83
C HIS A 184 19.38 6.88 -4.87
N ARG A 185 18.25 6.32 -4.43
CA ARG A 185 17.03 6.22 -5.24
C ARG A 185 15.97 7.20 -4.73
N THR A 186 15.28 7.82 -5.66
CA THR A 186 14.08 8.61 -5.41
C THR A 186 12.87 7.72 -5.16
N ARG A 187 11.78 8.25 -4.58
CA ARG A 187 10.55 7.48 -4.39
C ARG A 187 9.99 6.87 -5.69
N PRO A 188 9.94 7.60 -6.82
CA PRO A 188 9.49 7.01 -8.09
C PRO A 188 10.41 5.90 -8.61
N GLU A 189 11.72 5.98 -8.37
CA GLU A 189 12.65 4.89 -8.73
C GLU A 189 12.43 3.65 -7.86
N LEU A 190 12.21 3.83 -6.56
CA LEU A 190 11.83 2.73 -5.66
C LEU A 190 10.48 2.12 -6.04
N ALA A 191 9.50 2.95 -6.43
CA ALA A 191 8.23 2.49 -6.95
C ALA A 191 8.44 1.65 -8.22
N MET A 192 9.30 2.07 -9.15
CA MET A 192 9.64 1.25 -10.33
C MET A 192 10.26 -0.10 -9.96
N GLU A 193 11.16 -0.15 -8.97
CA GLU A 193 11.69 -1.44 -8.47
C GLU A 193 10.56 -2.37 -8.04
N LEU A 194 9.58 -1.85 -7.29
CA LEU A 194 8.41 -2.63 -6.85
C LEU A 194 7.49 -3.05 -8.00
N ILE A 195 7.30 -2.16 -9.00
CA ILE A 195 6.50 -2.45 -10.19
C ILE A 195 7.14 -3.56 -11.03
N HIS A 196 8.46 -3.54 -11.19
CA HIS A 196 9.20 -4.60 -11.86
C HIS A 196 9.05 -5.93 -11.14
N LEU A 197 9.17 -5.95 -9.81
CA LEU A 197 8.91 -7.16 -9.03
C LEU A 197 7.53 -7.75 -9.30
N ALA A 198 6.48 -6.91 -9.27
CA ALA A 198 5.12 -7.37 -9.57
C ALA A 198 4.98 -7.93 -10.99
N ALA A 199 5.56 -7.26 -11.99
CA ALA A 199 5.55 -7.75 -13.37
C ALA A 199 6.31 -9.08 -13.53
N ASP A 200 7.43 -9.24 -12.83
CA ASP A 200 8.22 -10.48 -12.86
C ASP A 200 7.51 -11.65 -12.15
N TRP A 201 6.69 -11.36 -11.13
CA TRP A 201 5.91 -12.39 -10.43
C TRP A 201 4.71 -12.90 -11.22
N PHE A 202 4.18 -12.05 -12.11
CA PHE A 202 2.97 -12.29 -12.91
C PHE A 202 3.22 -11.91 -14.39
N PRO A 203 4.13 -12.62 -15.08
CA PRO A 203 4.59 -12.23 -16.42
C PRO A 203 3.50 -12.35 -17.48
N ASP A 204 2.49 -13.19 -17.25
CA ASP A 204 1.39 -13.46 -18.18
C ASP A 204 0.13 -12.65 -17.90
N ASP A 205 0.11 -11.85 -16.81
CA ASP A 205 -1.05 -11.09 -16.38
C ASP A 205 -0.92 -9.60 -16.73
N GLU A 206 -2.03 -8.98 -17.13
CA GLU A 206 -2.11 -7.53 -17.26
C GLU A 206 -2.27 -6.87 -15.88
N ILE A 207 -1.35 -5.95 -15.58
CA ILE A 207 -1.29 -5.25 -14.29
C ILE A 207 -1.69 -3.80 -14.50
N VAL A 208 -2.73 -3.32 -13.80
CA VAL A 208 -3.13 -1.91 -13.81
C VAL A 208 -2.73 -1.24 -12.51
N ILE A 209 -1.80 -0.30 -12.59
CA ILE A 209 -1.24 0.41 -11.45
C ILE A 209 -1.78 1.83 -11.41
N THR A 210 -2.15 2.27 -10.21
CA THR A 210 -2.55 3.65 -9.94
C THR A 210 -1.51 4.32 -9.06
N GLY A 211 -1.16 5.55 -9.39
CA GLY A 211 -0.23 6.36 -8.63
C GLY A 211 -0.62 7.83 -8.69
N ASP A 212 -0.39 8.56 -7.61
CA ASP A 212 -0.65 9.99 -7.57
C ASP A 212 0.29 10.78 -8.52
N SER A 213 0.22 12.11 -8.47
CA SER A 213 1.07 12.95 -9.32
C SER A 213 2.59 12.79 -9.09
N ALA A 214 3.03 12.33 -7.90
CA ALA A 214 4.43 12.05 -7.65
C ALA A 214 4.92 10.80 -8.40
N TYR A 215 4.01 9.86 -8.68
CA TYR A 215 4.29 8.60 -9.39
C TYR A 215 3.88 8.61 -10.87
N GLY A 216 3.35 9.72 -11.39
CA GLY A 216 2.93 9.86 -12.80
C GLY A 216 4.01 10.32 -13.78
N GLY A 217 5.22 10.57 -13.32
CA GLY A 217 6.29 11.25 -14.08
C GLY A 217 7.11 10.34 -14.99
N GLN A 218 8.16 10.93 -15.61
CA GLN A 218 9.05 10.26 -16.56
C GLN A 218 9.74 9.01 -16.01
N SER A 219 10.12 9.04 -14.72
CA SER A 219 10.80 7.91 -14.07
C SER A 219 9.95 6.64 -14.08
N ILE A 220 8.63 6.75 -14.12
CA ILE A 220 7.70 5.62 -14.15
C ILE A 220 7.16 5.42 -15.55
N LEU A 221 6.40 6.39 -16.08
CA LEU A 221 5.70 6.26 -17.36
C LEU A 221 6.63 5.94 -18.53
N GLY A 222 7.86 6.45 -18.50
CA GLY A 222 8.87 6.23 -19.54
C GLY A 222 9.58 4.87 -19.48
N GLN A 223 9.36 4.08 -18.42
CA GLN A 223 10.05 2.82 -18.14
C GLN A 223 9.09 1.67 -17.78
N LEU A 224 7.79 1.82 -18.01
CA LEU A 224 6.80 0.78 -17.69
C LEU A 224 7.09 -0.53 -18.43
N PRO A 225 7.05 -1.69 -17.73
CA PRO A 225 7.06 -3.00 -18.35
C PRO A 225 5.92 -3.17 -19.37
N PRO A 226 6.06 -4.05 -20.39
CA PRO A 226 5.07 -4.21 -21.45
C PRO A 226 3.66 -4.60 -20.98
N THR A 227 3.55 -5.43 -19.95
CA THR A 227 2.27 -5.93 -19.38
C THR A 227 1.69 -5.01 -18.30
N VAL A 228 2.36 -3.89 -18.01
CA VAL A 228 1.96 -2.96 -16.95
C VAL A 228 1.35 -1.69 -17.55
N HIS A 229 0.13 -1.40 -17.12
CA HIS A 229 -0.57 -0.18 -17.38
C HIS A 229 -0.54 0.75 -16.18
N LEU A 230 -0.42 2.05 -16.43
CA LEU A 230 -0.47 3.11 -15.42
C LEU A 230 -1.65 4.05 -15.64
N ILE A 231 -2.28 4.44 -14.53
CA ILE A 231 -3.22 5.55 -14.42
C ILE A 231 -2.65 6.56 -13.41
N SER A 232 -2.47 7.80 -13.86
CA SER A 232 -1.96 8.88 -13.01
C SER A 232 -2.35 10.26 -13.55
N HIS A 233 -1.86 11.31 -12.90
CA HIS A 233 -2.13 12.70 -13.27
C HIS A 233 -1.23 13.18 -14.41
N VAL A 234 -1.83 13.97 -15.30
CA VAL A 234 -1.08 14.93 -16.10
C VAL A 234 -0.98 16.22 -15.30
N HIS A 235 0.23 16.76 -15.16
CA HIS A 235 0.40 18.06 -14.52
C HIS A 235 -0.43 19.13 -15.26
N PRO A 236 -1.11 20.09 -14.58
CA PRO A 236 -1.97 21.09 -15.25
C PRO A 236 -1.27 21.95 -16.32
N LYS A 237 0.05 22.10 -16.21
CA LYS A 237 0.92 22.77 -17.19
C LYS A 237 1.66 21.79 -18.14
N GLY A 238 1.27 20.52 -18.15
CA GLY A 238 1.84 19.49 -19.00
C GLY A 238 1.53 19.77 -20.46
N ALA A 239 2.53 19.65 -21.32
CA ALA A 239 2.34 19.78 -22.76
C ALA A 239 1.99 18.42 -23.37
N LEU A 240 0.85 18.36 -24.04
CA LEU A 240 0.38 17.20 -24.80
C LEU A 240 0.64 17.43 -26.29
N TYR A 241 0.82 16.33 -27.02
CA TYR A 241 1.10 16.35 -28.45
C TYR A 241 0.28 15.28 -29.15
N GLU A 242 -0.03 15.49 -30.42
CA GLU A 242 -0.54 14.44 -31.30
C GLU A 242 0.51 13.33 -31.51
N PRO A 243 0.10 12.11 -31.91
CA PRO A 243 1.01 11.10 -32.43
C PRO A 243 1.92 11.66 -33.54
N ALA A 244 3.11 11.09 -33.69
CA ALA A 244 3.97 11.46 -34.82
C ALA A 244 3.26 11.10 -36.14
N PRO A 245 3.30 11.97 -37.17
CA PRO A 245 2.73 11.66 -38.47
C PRO A 245 3.46 10.45 -39.09
N PRO A 246 2.81 9.67 -39.97
CA PRO A 246 3.44 8.58 -40.69
C PRO A 246 4.70 9.05 -41.42
N LYS A 247 5.72 8.18 -41.48
CA LYS A 247 6.97 8.50 -42.16
C LYS A 247 6.75 8.57 -43.67
N GLU A 248 6.97 9.73 -44.26
CA GLU A 248 7.07 9.85 -45.72
C GLU A 248 8.42 9.27 -46.19
N GLU A 249 8.38 8.33 -47.15
CA GLU A 249 9.52 7.52 -47.62
C GLU A 249 10.73 8.34 -48.12
N LYS A 250 10.56 9.63 -48.43
CA LYS A 250 11.57 10.46 -49.11
C LYS A 250 12.02 11.72 -48.34
N SER A 251 11.67 11.85 -47.07
CA SER A 251 12.09 13.01 -46.27
C SER A 251 13.57 12.92 -45.84
N LYS A 252 14.37 13.95 -46.15
CA LYS A 252 15.73 14.10 -45.61
C LYS A 252 15.64 14.59 -44.17
N GLY A 253 16.13 13.80 -43.21
CA GLY A 253 16.27 14.19 -41.81
C GLY A 253 15.85 13.10 -40.82
N ALA A 254 16.07 13.37 -39.52
CA ALA A 254 15.58 12.48 -38.47
C ALA A 254 14.04 12.52 -38.41
N PRO A 255 13.36 11.36 -38.28
CA PRO A 255 11.90 11.32 -38.23
C PRO A 255 11.35 12.10 -37.03
N ARG A 256 10.18 12.73 -37.22
CA ARG A 256 9.48 13.40 -36.13
C ARG A 256 9.09 12.37 -35.07
N LYS A 257 9.31 12.71 -33.79
CA LYS A 257 8.98 11.84 -32.64
C LYS A 257 7.62 12.14 -32.00
N LYS A 258 6.97 13.23 -32.43
CA LYS A 258 5.64 13.67 -31.98
C LYS A 258 5.02 14.62 -33.01
N GLY A 259 3.70 14.72 -33.00
CA GLY A 259 2.93 15.61 -33.87
C GLY A 259 2.83 17.03 -33.30
N GLN A 260 1.76 17.73 -33.67
CA GLN A 260 1.53 19.11 -33.25
C GLN A 260 1.25 19.17 -31.74
N ARG A 261 1.51 20.33 -31.15
CA ARG A 261 1.18 20.56 -29.74
C ARG A 261 -0.33 20.74 -29.61
N LEU A 262 -0.95 19.99 -28.71
CA LEU A 262 -2.37 20.11 -28.40
C LEU A 262 -2.62 21.30 -27.45
N PRO A 263 -3.87 21.81 -27.38
CA PRO A 263 -4.24 22.90 -26.48
C PRO A 263 -3.87 22.60 -25.02
N GLY A 264 -3.59 23.65 -24.26
CA GLY A 264 -3.37 23.53 -22.81
C GLY A 264 -4.65 23.11 -22.08
N MET A 265 -4.53 22.64 -20.84
CA MET A 265 -5.66 22.15 -20.05
C MET A 265 -6.83 23.16 -19.96
N LYS A 266 -6.54 24.44 -19.70
CA LYS A 266 -7.56 25.50 -19.62
C LYS A 266 -8.23 25.77 -20.96
N GLU A 267 -7.42 25.93 -22.01
CA GLU A 267 -7.90 26.15 -23.38
C GLU A 267 -8.80 24.99 -23.83
N TRP A 268 -8.40 23.74 -23.56
CA TRP A 268 -9.20 22.57 -23.88
C TRP A 268 -10.49 22.49 -23.06
N ALA A 269 -10.46 22.90 -21.79
CA ALA A 269 -11.64 22.96 -20.93
C ALA A 269 -12.70 23.94 -21.47
N GLU A 270 -12.25 25.05 -22.06
CA GLU A 270 -13.06 26.15 -22.61
C GLU A 270 -13.48 25.94 -24.08
N ASP A 271 -12.89 24.97 -24.78
CA ASP A 271 -13.24 24.65 -26.18
C ASP A 271 -14.69 24.16 -26.31
N ALA A 272 -15.55 24.99 -26.91
CA ALA A 272 -16.96 24.71 -27.12
C ALA A 272 -17.22 23.65 -28.20
N ASN A 273 -16.26 23.38 -29.09
CA ASN A 273 -16.43 22.38 -30.16
C ASN A 273 -16.31 20.94 -29.63
N GLN A 274 -15.72 20.77 -28.44
CA GLN A 274 -15.61 19.49 -27.76
C GLN A 274 -16.50 19.52 -26.50
N PRO A 275 -17.75 19.06 -26.59
CA PRO A 275 -18.68 19.12 -25.46
C PRO A 275 -18.23 18.20 -24.31
N TRP A 276 -18.57 18.62 -23.10
CA TRP A 276 -18.38 17.81 -21.90
C TRP A 276 -19.39 16.66 -21.86
N THR A 277 -18.94 15.48 -21.45
CA THR A 277 -19.83 14.31 -21.23
C THR A 277 -20.03 14.09 -19.72
N PRO A 278 -21.28 14.07 -19.21
CA PRO A 278 -21.52 13.85 -17.78
C PRO A 278 -21.40 12.36 -17.40
N HIS A 279 -20.90 12.11 -16.18
CA HIS A 279 -20.83 10.81 -15.54
C HIS A 279 -21.09 10.96 -14.04
N ASP A 280 -21.94 10.09 -13.50
CA ASP A 280 -22.21 10.02 -12.07
C ASP A 280 -21.50 8.81 -11.46
N PHE A 281 -20.86 9.04 -10.33
CA PHE A 281 -20.17 8.02 -9.57
C PHE A 281 -20.69 7.98 -8.14
N ASP A 282 -21.05 6.80 -7.69
CA ASP A 282 -21.37 6.50 -6.29
C ASP A 282 -20.67 5.19 -5.89
N GLN A 283 -19.37 5.29 -5.62
CA GLN A 283 -18.52 4.14 -5.31
C GLN A 283 -17.38 4.51 -4.35
N PHE A 284 -16.68 3.50 -3.85
CA PHE A 284 -15.56 3.71 -2.93
C PHE A 284 -14.53 4.72 -3.47
N GLY A 285 -14.27 5.75 -2.67
CA GLY A 285 -13.33 6.82 -3.00
C GLY A 285 -13.83 7.84 -4.02
N LEU A 286 -15.04 7.68 -4.58
CA LEU A 286 -15.59 8.58 -5.59
C LEU A 286 -17.12 8.66 -5.52
N HIS A 287 -17.60 9.74 -4.88
CA HIS A 287 -19.01 10.12 -4.81
C HIS A 287 -19.18 11.51 -5.42
N ALA A 288 -19.36 11.59 -6.74
CA ALA A 288 -19.40 12.86 -7.46
C ALA A 288 -20.08 12.74 -8.83
N SER A 289 -20.73 13.83 -9.24
CA SER A 289 -21.16 14.07 -10.62
C SER A 289 -20.06 14.84 -11.36
N LEU A 290 -19.49 14.23 -12.38
CA LEU A 290 -18.33 14.72 -13.11
C LEU A 290 -18.69 14.97 -14.57
N ALA A 291 -18.14 16.03 -15.15
CA ALA A 291 -18.10 16.23 -16.60
C ALA A 291 -16.70 15.87 -17.10
N VAL A 292 -16.61 15.18 -18.23
CA VAL A 292 -15.32 14.74 -18.79
C VAL A 292 -15.14 15.13 -20.26
N LYS A 293 -13.88 15.39 -20.64
CA LYS A 293 -13.42 15.40 -22.04
C LYS A 293 -12.31 14.37 -22.19
N THR A 294 -12.21 13.76 -23.35
CA THR A 294 -11.16 12.76 -23.64
C THR A 294 -10.46 13.04 -24.95
N ILE A 295 -9.17 12.72 -25.00
CA ILE A 295 -8.36 12.76 -26.21
C ILE A 295 -7.24 11.71 -26.12
N GLN A 296 -6.87 11.11 -27.24
CA GLN A 296 -5.64 10.33 -27.31
C GLN A 296 -4.46 11.23 -27.64
N ALA A 297 -3.43 11.22 -26.79
CA ALA A 297 -2.30 12.14 -26.92
C ALA A 297 -1.00 11.56 -26.34
N LEU A 298 0.11 12.18 -26.72
CA LEU A 298 1.44 11.94 -26.16
C LEU A 298 1.73 12.92 -25.02
N TYR A 299 1.93 12.41 -23.81
CA TYR A 299 2.56 13.20 -22.74
C TYR A 299 4.08 13.10 -22.84
N TYR A 300 4.64 13.67 -23.92
CA TYR A 300 5.98 13.35 -24.42
C TYR A 300 7.12 13.53 -23.39
N LYS A 301 7.00 14.49 -22.47
CA LYS A 301 8.00 14.70 -21.42
C LYS A 301 8.08 13.52 -20.43
N ALA A 302 6.96 12.85 -20.17
CA ALA A 302 6.88 11.73 -19.24
C ALA A 302 6.93 10.38 -19.96
N GLY A 303 6.11 10.19 -21.00
CA GLY A 303 5.93 8.89 -21.68
C GLY A 303 6.58 8.76 -23.05
N LYS A 304 7.32 9.78 -23.52
CA LYS A 304 7.87 9.83 -24.89
C LYS A 304 6.77 9.64 -25.95
N ASP A 305 6.91 8.66 -26.83
CA ASP A 305 6.02 8.32 -27.93
C ASP A 305 4.88 7.37 -27.51
N ARG A 306 4.74 7.05 -26.23
CA ARG A 306 3.61 6.29 -25.70
C ARG A 306 2.31 7.07 -25.87
N LEU A 307 1.37 6.50 -26.61
CA LEU A 307 0.00 7.00 -26.72
C LEU A 307 -0.76 6.76 -25.42
N LEU A 308 -1.52 7.75 -24.99
CA LEU A 308 -2.28 7.74 -23.75
C LEU A 308 -3.72 8.19 -24.01
N THR A 309 -4.67 7.63 -23.28
CA THR A 309 -6.01 8.22 -23.14
C THR A 309 -5.93 9.30 -22.06
N ILE A 310 -6.05 10.56 -22.45
CA ILE A 310 -6.11 11.70 -21.53
C ILE A 310 -7.56 11.95 -21.15
N VAL A 311 -7.83 12.08 -19.86
CA VAL A 311 -9.16 12.36 -19.31
C VAL A 311 -9.10 13.66 -18.52
N LEU A 312 -9.73 14.70 -19.05
CA LEU A 312 -9.95 15.95 -18.34
C LEU A 312 -11.28 15.86 -17.59
N VAL A 313 -11.27 16.18 -16.31
CA VAL A 313 -12.41 16.03 -15.39
C VAL A 313 -12.74 17.39 -14.77
N ARG A 314 -14.04 17.70 -14.76
CA ARG A 314 -14.64 18.85 -14.09
C ARG A 314 -15.67 18.38 -13.08
N ASP A 315 -15.60 18.91 -11.87
CA ASP A 315 -16.62 18.69 -10.84
C ASP A 315 -17.84 19.57 -11.11
N LEU A 316 -19.00 18.94 -11.36
CA LEU A 316 -20.24 19.65 -11.66
C LEU A 316 -20.80 20.43 -10.47
N GLN A 317 -20.37 20.11 -9.25
CA GLN A 317 -20.73 20.88 -8.05
C GLN A 317 -19.78 22.07 -7.80
N GLY A 318 -18.71 22.20 -8.60
CA GLY A 318 -17.75 23.31 -8.49
C GLY A 318 -16.91 23.32 -7.20
N LYS A 319 -16.87 22.20 -6.45
CA LYS A 319 -16.13 22.12 -5.17
C LYS A 319 -14.66 21.83 -5.37
N ARG A 320 -14.28 21.23 -6.51
CA ARG A 320 -12.91 20.84 -6.84
C ARG A 320 -12.46 21.51 -8.14
N PRO A 321 -11.17 21.89 -8.25
CA PRO A 321 -10.63 22.38 -9.50
C PRO A 321 -10.65 21.26 -10.56
N ASP A 322 -10.66 21.67 -11.83
CA ASP A 322 -10.48 20.75 -12.96
C ASP A 322 -9.17 19.95 -12.76
N GLN A 323 -9.20 18.68 -13.16
CA GLN A 323 -8.06 17.75 -13.05
C GLN A 323 -7.87 16.99 -14.35
N MET A 324 -6.63 16.67 -14.69
CA MET A 324 -6.30 15.92 -15.90
C MET A 324 -5.55 14.64 -15.52
N PHE A 325 -6.04 13.52 -16.03
CA PHE A 325 -5.49 12.18 -15.84
C PHE A 325 -5.03 11.62 -17.17
N TYR A 326 -4.19 10.60 -17.12
CA TYR A 326 -3.88 9.75 -18.27
C TYR A 326 -4.06 8.28 -17.89
N CYS A 327 -4.40 7.48 -18.90
CA CYS A 327 -4.38 6.02 -18.84
C CYS A 327 -3.55 5.49 -20.01
N THR A 328 -2.69 4.51 -19.74
CA THR A 328 -1.92 3.81 -20.78
C THR A 328 -2.68 2.65 -21.43
N LYS A 329 -3.79 2.19 -20.84
CA LYS A 329 -4.66 1.15 -21.38
C LYS A 329 -5.73 1.81 -22.27
N LEU A 330 -5.53 1.74 -23.58
CA LEU A 330 -6.25 2.57 -24.56
C LEU A 330 -7.68 2.08 -24.85
N ASP A 331 -7.96 0.82 -24.58
CA ASP A 331 -9.25 0.15 -24.72
C ASP A 331 -10.20 0.43 -23.54
N TRP A 332 -9.75 1.16 -22.52
CA TRP A 332 -10.58 1.49 -21.36
C TRP A 332 -11.46 2.72 -21.56
N THR A 333 -12.69 2.60 -21.09
CA THR A 333 -13.68 3.69 -21.01
C THR A 333 -13.37 4.64 -19.86
N VAL A 334 -13.92 5.86 -19.92
CA VAL A 334 -13.74 6.85 -18.84
C VAL A 334 -14.21 6.34 -17.47
N PRO A 335 -15.40 5.72 -17.33
CA PRO A 335 -15.79 5.14 -16.06
C PRO A 335 -14.77 4.13 -15.51
N GLN A 336 -14.26 3.21 -16.35
CA GLN A 336 -13.23 2.26 -15.91
C GLN A 336 -11.96 2.95 -15.41
N ILE A 337 -11.47 3.98 -16.12
CA ILE A 337 -10.27 4.74 -15.73
C ILE A 337 -10.46 5.45 -14.39
N LEU A 338 -11.56 6.20 -14.25
CA LEU A 338 -11.82 7.00 -13.04
C LEU A 338 -12.16 6.11 -11.84
N SER A 339 -12.89 5.02 -12.06
CA SER A 339 -13.18 4.03 -11.01
C SER A 339 -11.93 3.34 -10.52
N ALA A 340 -11.07 2.87 -11.43
CA ALA A 340 -9.79 2.26 -11.07
C ALA A 340 -8.90 3.23 -10.27
N TYR A 341 -8.82 4.49 -10.72
CA TYR A 341 -8.06 5.51 -9.99
C TYR A 341 -8.64 5.81 -8.60
N SER A 342 -9.97 5.77 -8.41
CA SER A 342 -10.58 6.03 -7.11
C SER A 342 -10.26 4.95 -6.08
N TYR A 343 -10.12 3.70 -6.52
CA TYR A 343 -9.75 2.57 -5.65
C TYR A 343 -8.41 2.78 -4.95
N ARG A 344 -7.50 3.59 -5.53
CA ARG A 344 -6.22 3.97 -4.93
C ARG A 344 -6.37 4.50 -3.51
N TRP A 345 -7.47 5.21 -3.20
CA TRP A 345 -7.73 5.77 -1.86
C TRP A 345 -7.68 4.72 -0.74
N ALA A 346 -7.92 3.43 -1.04
CA ALA A 346 -7.82 2.36 -0.07
C ALA A 346 -6.42 2.21 0.56
N ILE A 347 -5.37 2.67 -0.13
CA ILE A 347 -4.00 2.66 0.41
C ILE A 347 -3.84 3.61 1.60
N GLU A 348 -4.53 4.75 1.59
CA GLU A 348 -4.50 5.71 2.69
C GLU A 348 -5.17 5.14 3.94
N CYS A 349 -6.32 4.48 3.77
CA CYS A 349 -6.98 3.75 4.84
C CYS A 349 -6.07 2.64 5.38
N THR A 350 -5.28 2.00 4.53
CA THR A 350 -4.34 0.94 4.93
C THR A 350 -3.18 1.49 5.75
N PHE A 351 -2.60 2.63 5.34
CA PHE A 351 -1.58 3.32 6.12
C PHE A 351 -2.10 3.77 7.48
N GLU A 352 -3.32 4.31 7.54
CA GLU A 352 -3.95 4.66 8.81
C GLU A 352 -4.09 3.43 9.72
N ASN A 353 -4.71 2.35 9.21
CA ASN A 353 -4.96 1.13 9.98
C ASN A 353 -3.66 0.46 10.44
N THR A 354 -2.64 0.39 9.58
CA THR A 354 -1.35 -0.24 9.93
C THR A 354 -0.58 0.54 10.98
N LYS A 355 -0.67 1.88 10.96
CA LYS A 355 -0.07 2.73 12.01
C LYS A 355 -0.83 2.60 13.32
N GLN A 356 -2.16 2.70 13.29
CA GLN A 356 -2.99 2.73 14.51
C GLN A 356 -3.11 1.34 15.17
N LEU A 357 -3.40 0.29 14.38
CA LEU A 357 -3.81 -1.01 14.92
C LEU A 357 -2.68 -2.06 14.91
N LEU A 358 -1.67 -1.87 14.05
CA LEU A 358 -0.52 -2.79 13.91
C LEU A 358 0.83 -2.14 14.23
N GLY A 359 0.85 -0.90 14.71
CA GLY A 359 2.06 -0.26 15.22
C GLY A 359 3.18 -0.11 14.19
N LEU A 360 2.87 0.21 12.93
CA LEU A 360 3.88 0.40 11.87
C LEU A 360 4.98 1.41 12.26
N GLU A 361 4.65 2.41 13.10
CA GLU A 361 5.59 3.41 13.59
C GLU A 361 6.38 2.99 14.84
N ASP A 362 6.00 1.90 15.51
CA ASP A 362 6.62 1.50 16.78
C ASP A 362 8.07 0.99 16.64
N PRO A 363 8.45 0.17 15.64
CA PRO A 363 9.77 -0.43 15.61
C PRO A 363 10.92 0.57 15.73
N ALA A 364 11.81 0.34 16.69
CA ALA A 364 12.93 1.21 17.02
C ALA A 364 14.30 0.55 16.78
N ASN A 365 14.37 -0.42 15.84
CA ASN A 365 15.62 -1.07 15.45
C ASN A 365 16.62 -0.04 14.88
N ARG A 366 17.91 -0.32 15.03
CA ARG A 366 19.00 0.57 14.55
C ARG A 366 19.82 -0.02 13.40
N LEU A 367 19.83 -1.34 13.26
CA LEU A 367 20.57 -2.01 12.19
C LEU A 367 19.79 -1.89 10.87
N PRO A 368 20.44 -1.56 9.74
CA PRO A 368 19.79 -1.39 8.43
C PRO A 368 18.85 -2.54 8.07
N LYS A 369 19.40 -3.76 8.03
CA LYS A 369 18.66 -4.98 7.69
C LYS A 369 17.48 -5.26 8.62
N ALA A 370 17.59 -4.90 9.90
CA ALA A 370 16.48 -5.07 10.84
C ALA A 370 15.39 -4.03 10.61
N ILE A 371 15.73 -2.77 10.35
CA ILE A 371 14.75 -1.72 10.02
C ILE A 371 13.97 -2.10 8.76
N GLU A 372 14.69 -2.53 7.73
CA GLU A 372 14.15 -2.98 6.44
C GLU A 372 13.24 -4.21 6.55
N ARG A 373 13.19 -4.91 7.69
CA ARG A 373 12.39 -6.12 7.88
C ARG A 373 11.36 -6.04 8.99
N THR A 374 11.61 -5.27 10.05
CA THR A 374 10.70 -5.19 11.20
C THR A 374 9.45 -4.37 10.87
N ALA A 375 9.60 -3.16 10.30
CA ALA A 375 8.44 -2.32 10.00
C ALA A 375 7.53 -2.92 8.90
N PRO A 376 8.07 -3.51 7.82
CA PRO A 376 7.26 -4.26 6.85
C PRO A 376 6.38 -5.36 7.42
N MET A 377 6.74 -5.93 8.58
CA MET A 377 5.94 -6.98 9.21
C MET A 377 4.52 -6.52 9.54
N ALA A 378 4.34 -5.26 9.97
CA ALA A 378 2.99 -4.71 10.21
C ALA A 378 2.17 -4.64 8.91
N LEU A 379 2.80 -4.27 7.79
CA LEU A 379 2.17 -4.21 6.46
C LEU A 379 1.81 -5.61 5.95
N PHE A 380 2.69 -6.60 6.12
CA PHE A 380 2.39 -7.99 5.76
C PHE A 380 1.28 -8.60 6.60
N LEU A 381 1.29 -8.36 7.91
CA LEU A 381 0.26 -8.86 8.80
C LEU A 381 -1.11 -8.26 8.49
N TYR A 382 -1.18 -7.00 8.04
CA TYR A 382 -2.42 -6.43 7.53
C TYR A 382 -3.01 -7.28 6.40
N SER A 383 -2.20 -7.56 5.37
CA SER A 383 -2.63 -8.39 4.24
C SER A 383 -3.05 -9.80 4.67
N LEU A 384 -2.28 -10.44 5.55
CA LEU A 384 -2.60 -11.77 6.06
C LEU A 384 -3.90 -11.82 6.87
N VAL A 385 -4.19 -10.79 7.67
CA VAL A 385 -5.46 -10.67 8.39
C VAL A 385 -6.64 -10.56 7.42
N VAL A 386 -6.49 -9.79 6.32
CA VAL A 386 -7.53 -9.68 5.28
C VAL A 386 -7.73 -11.01 4.55
N VAL A 387 -6.66 -11.68 4.16
CA VAL A 387 -6.71 -13.01 3.50
C VAL A 387 -7.39 -14.04 4.40
N TRP A 388 -6.95 -14.15 5.65
CA TRP A 388 -7.57 -15.05 6.63
C TRP A 388 -9.07 -14.76 6.81
N PHE A 389 -9.44 -13.47 6.89
CA PHE A 389 -10.83 -13.11 7.08
C PHE A 389 -11.69 -13.51 5.88
N HIS A 390 -11.19 -13.26 4.67
CA HIS A 390 -11.88 -13.68 3.47
C HIS A 390 -12.09 -15.19 3.41
N GLN A 391 -11.06 -16.00 3.72
CA GLN A 391 -11.19 -17.46 3.66
C GLN A 391 -12.10 -18.04 4.75
N THR A 392 -11.90 -17.61 6.00
CA THR A 392 -12.53 -18.25 7.16
C THR A 392 -13.05 -17.26 8.19
N GLY A 393 -12.35 -16.15 8.43
CA GLY A 393 -12.67 -15.22 9.52
C GLY A 393 -14.06 -14.57 9.42
N HIS A 394 -14.57 -14.35 8.20
CA HIS A 394 -15.91 -13.76 7.97
C HIS A 394 -17.04 -14.55 8.64
N ARG A 395 -16.89 -15.88 8.78
CA ARG A 395 -17.88 -16.76 9.44
C ARG A 395 -17.98 -16.50 10.94
N PHE A 396 -16.93 -15.92 11.52
CA PHE A 396 -16.86 -15.63 12.94
C PHE A 396 -17.19 -14.17 13.26
N LEU A 397 -17.48 -13.33 12.27
CA LEU A 397 -17.72 -11.90 12.47
C LEU A 397 -18.83 -11.65 13.49
N ARG A 398 -18.54 -10.81 14.48
CA ARG A 398 -19.54 -10.29 15.42
C ARG A 398 -19.32 -8.79 15.56
N PHE A 399 -20.33 -7.99 15.26
CA PHE A 399 -20.26 -6.56 15.46
C PHE A 399 -20.44 -6.19 16.94
N PRO A 400 -19.77 -5.14 17.41
CA PRO A 400 -20.11 -4.52 18.68
C PRO A 400 -21.56 -4.09 18.75
N VAL A 401 -22.24 -4.40 19.86
CA VAL A 401 -23.49 -3.74 20.20
C VAL A 401 -23.20 -2.26 20.45
N ARG A 402 -23.59 -1.42 19.50
CA ARG A 402 -23.48 0.05 19.56
C ARG A 402 -24.83 0.63 19.19
N PRO A 403 -25.71 0.93 20.15
CA PRO A 403 -27.05 1.46 19.89
C PRO A 403 -27.07 2.72 19.01
N TRP A 404 -25.99 3.50 19.04
CA TRP A 404 -25.81 4.71 18.23
C TRP A 404 -25.24 4.47 16.81
N TYR A 405 -24.83 3.25 16.46
CA TYR A 405 -24.40 2.87 15.11
C TYR A 405 -25.14 1.61 14.60
N PRO A 406 -26.48 1.66 14.46
CA PRO A 406 -27.29 0.48 14.14
C PRO A 406 -27.14 0.00 12.68
N LYS A 407 -26.56 0.84 11.80
CA LYS A 407 -26.49 0.59 10.36
C LYS A 407 -25.22 -0.12 9.89
N LYS A 408 -24.29 -0.47 10.79
CA LYS A 408 -23.03 -1.12 10.40
C LYS A 408 -23.30 -2.55 9.96
N GLN A 409 -23.16 -2.81 8.66
CA GLN A 409 -23.35 -4.14 8.06
C GLN A 409 -22.06 -4.75 7.49
N GLU A 410 -21.04 -3.94 7.24
CA GLU A 410 -19.81 -4.38 6.58
C GLU A 410 -18.58 -4.23 7.47
N ALA A 411 -17.71 -5.24 7.47
CA ALA A 411 -16.52 -5.31 8.30
C ALA A 411 -15.46 -4.26 7.87
N SER A 412 -14.89 -3.53 8.83
CA SER A 412 -13.66 -2.74 8.67
C SER A 412 -12.45 -3.55 9.12
N PHE A 413 -11.24 -3.11 8.79
CA PHE A 413 -10.02 -3.80 9.23
C PHE A 413 -9.95 -3.99 10.76
N ALA A 414 -10.44 -3.02 11.54
CA ALA A 414 -10.57 -3.16 12.98
C ALA A 414 -11.46 -4.35 13.40
N ASP A 415 -12.57 -4.61 12.70
CA ASP A 415 -13.42 -5.77 12.96
C ASP A 415 -12.73 -7.08 12.56
N LEU A 416 -11.95 -7.07 11.46
CA LEU A 416 -11.16 -8.22 11.01
C LEU A 416 -10.14 -8.63 12.09
N LEU A 417 -9.35 -7.66 12.56
CA LEU A 417 -8.34 -7.87 13.60
C LEU A 417 -8.98 -8.28 14.94
N THR A 418 -10.08 -7.62 15.31
CA THR A 418 -10.85 -7.98 16.51
C THR A 418 -11.35 -9.41 16.42
N THR A 419 -11.91 -9.81 15.28
CA THR A 419 -12.42 -11.17 15.06
C THR A 419 -11.29 -12.18 15.20
N LEU A 420 -10.12 -11.93 14.60
CA LEU A 420 -8.96 -12.83 14.70
C LEU A 420 -8.49 -13.00 16.15
N ARG A 421 -8.36 -11.89 16.89
CA ARG A 421 -7.98 -11.92 18.31
C ARG A 421 -9.00 -12.67 19.15
N ARG A 422 -10.28 -12.35 18.96
CA ARG A 422 -11.39 -12.96 19.72
C ARG A 422 -11.44 -14.47 19.53
N VAL A 423 -11.43 -14.95 18.29
CA VAL A 423 -11.42 -16.39 17.99
C VAL A 423 -10.20 -17.07 18.62
N SER A 424 -9.02 -16.44 18.51
CA SER A 424 -7.78 -16.97 19.11
C SER A 424 -7.86 -17.10 20.64
N TYR A 425 -8.58 -16.21 21.32
CA TYR A 425 -8.79 -16.27 22.77
C TYR A 425 -9.90 -17.27 23.16
N GLU A 426 -11.02 -17.29 22.43
CA GLU A 426 -12.15 -18.19 22.66
C GLU A 426 -11.69 -19.66 22.57
N GLU A 427 -11.02 -20.06 21.49
CA GLU A 427 -10.53 -21.44 21.27
C GLU A 427 -9.55 -21.91 22.38
N LYS A 428 -8.85 -20.99 23.03
CA LYS A 428 -7.89 -21.31 24.10
C LYS A 428 -8.52 -21.46 25.46
N THR A 429 -9.62 -20.75 25.67
CA THR A 429 -10.30 -20.72 26.96
C THR A 429 -11.42 -21.76 27.02
N GLU A 430 -11.89 -22.26 25.87
CA GLU A 430 -12.95 -23.25 25.75
C GLU A 430 -12.71 -24.50 26.61
N GLY A 431 -11.53 -25.11 26.52
CA GLY A 431 -11.18 -26.31 27.31
C GLY A 431 -10.99 -26.06 28.81
N ALA A 432 -10.63 -24.82 29.20
CA ALA A 432 -10.33 -24.47 30.59
C ALA A 432 -11.58 -24.16 31.43
N LEU A 433 -12.73 -23.93 30.79
CA LEU A 433 -13.92 -23.36 31.45
C LEU A 433 -15.12 -24.30 31.53
N SER A 434 -15.00 -25.56 31.09
CA SER A 434 -16.12 -26.48 30.84
C SER A 434 -17.19 -26.53 31.95
N ASN A 435 -16.83 -26.38 33.24
CA ASN A 435 -17.74 -26.57 34.38
C ASN A 435 -18.06 -25.33 35.25
N ARG A 436 -17.81 -24.08 34.80
CA ARG A 436 -18.08 -22.87 35.63
C ARG A 436 -18.83 -21.76 34.87
N TYR A 437 -20.16 -21.73 34.98
CA TYR A 437 -21.03 -20.84 34.20
C TYR A 437 -20.75 -19.33 34.42
N ASP A 438 -20.68 -18.86 35.67
CA ASP A 438 -20.43 -17.45 35.96
C ASP A 438 -19.06 -16.96 35.48
N LEU A 439 -18.05 -17.85 35.57
CA LEU A 439 -16.71 -17.57 35.08
C LEU A 439 -16.66 -17.50 33.54
N LYS A 440 -17.47 -18.31 32.84
CA LYS A 440 -17.60 -18.24 31.37
C LYS A 440 -18.13 -16.88 30.92
N ALA A 441 -19.17 -16.36 31.58
CA ALA A 441 -19.77 -15.07 31.22
C ALA A 441 -18.75 -13.92 31.40
N TRP A 442 -18.02 -13.91 32.50
CA TRP A 442 -17.02 -12.87 32.77
C TRP A 442 -15.82 -12.94 31.80
N ILE A 443 -15.32 -14.14 31.50
CA ILE A 443 -14.22 -14.31 30.54
C ILE A 443 -14.65 -13.95 29.11
N ALA A 444 -15.89 -14.24 28.72
CA ALA A 444 -16.42 -13.80 27.43
C ALA A 444 -16.41 -12.27 27.31
N GLN A 445 -16.83 -11.55 28.37
CA GLN A 445 -16.79 -10.08 28.39
C GLN A 445 -15.36 -9.54 28.31
N LEU A 446 -14.41 -10.11 29.06
CA LEU A 446 -13.01 -9.73 28.98
C LEU A 446 -12.41 -10.03 27.61
N THR A 447 -12.75 -11.17 27.01
CA THR A 447 -12.29 -11.55 25.67
C THR A 447 -12.80 -10.57 24.62
N GLU A 448 -14.06 -10.17 24.70
CA GLU A 448 -14.63 -9.15 23.84
C GLU A 448 -13.93 -7.80 24.01
N PHE A 449 -13.66 -7.39 25.25
CA PHE A 449 -12.95 -6.15 25.54
C PHE A 449 -11.49 -6.18 25.03
N LEU A 450 -10.75 -7.23 25.35
CA LEU A 450 -9.33 -7.38 25.01
C LEU A 450 -9.09 -7.58 23.52
N SER A 451 -10.01 -8.22 22.80
CA SER A 451 -9.90 -8.39 21.35
C SER A 451 -10.00 -7.06 20.58
N ARG A 452 -10.66 -6.07 21.18
CA ARG A 452 -10.85 -4.72 20.62
C ARG A 452 -9.82 -3.71 21.09
N ALA A 453 -8.99 -4.06 22.08
CA ALA A 453 -7.98 -3.17 22.61
C ALA A 453 -6.80 -3.03 21.64
N GLY A 454 -6.19 -1.84 21.60
CA GLY A 454 -5.09 -1.51 20.69
C GLY A 454 -5.60 -0.75 19.48
#